data_AF-A0A7H8KV86-F1
#
_entry.id   AF-A0A7H8KV86-F1
#
_cell.length_a   1.000
_cell.length_b   1.000
_cell.length_c   1.000
_cell.angle_alpha   90.00
_cell.angle_beta   90.00
_cell.angle_gamma   90.00
#
_symmetry.space_group_name_H-M   'P 1'
#
loop_
_entity.id
_entity.type
_entity.pdbx_description
1 polymer ?
#
loop_
_entity_poly.entity_id
_entity_poly.type
_entity_poly.pdbx_seq_one_letter_code
_entity_poly.pdbx_strand_id
1 'polypeptide(L)'
;MSVTADLRLWQIVEDVAAHVTDEAGRFRRSDLEAELRERLADEDLDVHVRSAAVGKLAGSLVRGFGERRSPKPRRRASMFHPQGILKLGGGVWVWMEHATPTDLLEWGRLSTRNLAKVAVAEADRQDYVAERLDAFRLHSGLTHLGELERAVYGYTGPDPAGSGGGGQEP
;
A
#
# COMPACT_ATOMS: atom_id res chain seq x y z
N MET A 1 -0.79 -17.49 15.88
CA MET A 1 0.60 -17.64 15.40
C MET A 1 0.89 -16.81 14.14
N SER A 2 0.00 -16.76 13.12
CA SER A 2 0.20 -15.91 11.92
C SER A 2 0.43 -14.43 12.22
N VAL A 3 -0.34 -13.84 13.14
CA VAL A 3 -0.23 -12.41 13.50
C VAL A 3 1.17 -12.06 14.03
N THR A 4 1.77 -12.95 14.82
CA THR A 4 3.12 -12.76 15.37
C THR A 4 4.19 -12.82 14.26
N ALA A 5 4.02 -13.71 13.28
CA ALA A 5 4.93 -13.82 12.14
C ALA A 5 4.80 -12.62 11.18
N ASP A 6 3.58 -12.13 10.95
CA ASP A 6 3.33 -10.91 10.16
C ASP A 6 3.97 -9.69 10.82
N LEU A 7 3.81 -9.52 12.14
CA LEU A 7 4.46 -8.45 12.90
C LEU A 7 5.98 -8.55 12.84
N ARG A 8 6.53 -9.77 12.96
CA ARG A 8 7.97 -9.98 12.87
C ARG A 8 8.51 -9.67 11.47
N LEU A 9 7.76 -10.00 10.43
CA LEU A 9 8.09 -9.64 9.05
C LEU A 9 8.13 -8.12 8.86
N TRP A 10 7.20 -7.38 9.47
CA TRP A 10 7.22 -5.92 9.45
C TRP A 10 8.40 -5.32 10.20
N GLN A 11 8.75 -5.86 11.38
CA GLN A 11 9.95 -5.44 12.10
C GLN A 11 11.22 -5.61 11.26
N ILE A 12 11.34 -6.72 10.53
CA ILE A 12 12.46 -6.94 9.62
C ILE A 12 12.50 -5.85 8.54
N VAL A 13 11.35 -5.45 7.97
CA VAL A 13 11.29 -4.38 6.97
C VAL A 13 11.70 -3.04 7.57
N GLU A 14 11.26 -2.72 8.79
CA GLU A 14 11.63 -1.49 9.51
C GLU A 14 13.13 -1.45 9.81
N ASP A 15 13.70 -2.55 10.30
CA ASP A 15 15.14 -2.68 10.56
C ASP A 15 15.96 -2.51 9.29
N VAL A 16 15.49 -3.06 8.16
CA VAL A 16 16.13 -2.85 6.85
C VAL A 16 16.03 -1.39 6.44
N ALA A 17 14.84 -0.80 6.52
CA ALA A 17 14.63 0.59 6.11
C ALA A 17 15.53 1.53 6.91
N ALA A 18 15.61 1.36 8.23
CA ALA A 18 16.53 2.11 9.08
C ALA A 18 18.00 1.90 8.66
N HIS A 19 18.38 0.68 8.30
CA HIS A 19 19.74 0.36 7.87
C HIS A 19 20.14 1.03 6.53
N VAL A 20 19.23 1.05 5.54
CA VAL A 20 19.52 1.61 4.20
C VAL A 20 19.21 3.11 4.08
N THR A 21 18.75 3.74 5.16
CA THR A 21 18.43 5.17 5.17
C THR A 21 19.69 6.00 5.38
N ASP A 22 19.88 7.00 4.53
CA ASP A 22 21.00 7.93 4.62
C ASP A 22 20.82 8.98 5.72
N GLU A 23 21.86 9.79 5.95
CA GLU A 23 21.85 10.86 6.96
C GLU A 23 20.77 11.93 6.72
N ALA A 24 20.25 12.05 5.49
CA ALA A 24 19.16 12.97 5.14
C ALA A 24 17.77 12.34 5.31
N GLY A 25 17.68 11.11 5.83
CA GLY A 25 16.44 10.39 6.04
C GLY A 25 15.85 9.79 4.75
N ARG A 26 16.66 9.60 3.71
CA ARG A 26 16.23 9.06 2.41
C ARG A 26 16.77 7.65 2.22
N PHE A 27 15.97 6.80 1.61
CA PHE A 27 16.40 5.49 1.14
C PHE A 27 15.86 5.25 -0.26
N ARG A 28 16.59 4.46 -1.06
CA ARG A 28 16.10 4.01 -2.36
C ARG A 28 15.30 2.74 -2.17
N ARG A 29 14.17 2.67 -2.86
CA ARG A 29 13.33 1.48 -2.88
C ARG A 29 14.10 0.23 -3.32
N SER A 30 14.99 0.34 -4.32
CA SER A 30 15.81 -0.77 -4.81
C SER A 30 16.70 -1.37 -3.72
N ASP A 31 17.24 -0.52 -2.86
CA ASP A 31 18.23 -0.88 -1.86
C ASP A 31 17.52 -1.57 -0.68
N LEU A 32 16.37 -1.03 -0.26
CA LEU A 32 15.43 -1.68 0.66
C LEU A 32 14.99 -3.07 0.14
N GLU A 33 14.63 -3.19 -1.14
CA GLU A 33 14.23 -4.48 -1.73
C GLU A 33 15.38 -5.48 -1.83
N ALA A 34 16.61 -5.02 -2.09
CA ALA A 34 17.80 -5.87 -2.15
C ALA A 34 18.16 -6.41 -0.77
N GLU A 35 18.30 -5.52 0.21
CA GLU A 35 18.66 -5.86 1.59
C GLU A 35 17.58 -6.72 2.27
N LEU A 36 16.30 -6.40 2.05
CA LEU A 36 15.20 -7.24 2.55
C LEU A 36 15.25 -8.65 1.96
N ARG A 37 15.60 -8.79 0.67
CA ARG A 37 15.73 -10.11 0.04
C ARG A 37 16.85 -10.91 0.68
N GLU A 38 17.98 -10.29 0.97
CA GLU A 38 19.10 -10.95 1.63
C GLU A 38 18.71 -11.44 3.03
N ARG A 39 18.08 -10.58 3.85
CA ARG A 39 17.57 -10.99 5.18
C ARG A 39 16.50 -12.08 5.13
N LEU A 40 15.64 -12.07 4.12
CA LEU A 40 14.60 -13.11 3.97
C LEU A 40 15.14 -14.43 3.39
N ALA A 41 16.30 -14.41 2.76
CA ALA A 41 16.97 -15.59 2.22
C ALA A 41 17.81 -16.34 3.27
N ASP A 42 17.99 -15.77 4.46
CA ASP A 42 18.72 -16.37 5.57
C ASP A 42 18.16 -17.77 5.89
N GLU A 43 19.05 -18.76 5.93
CA GLU A 43 18.70 -20.16 6.14
C GLU A 43 18.06 -20.39 7.52
N ASP A 44 18.46 -19.59 8.51
CA ASP A 44 17.99 -19.67 9.91
C ASP A 44 16.69 -18.89 10.15
N LEU A 45 16.11 -18.26 9.12
CA LEU A 45 14.85 -17.53 9.28
C LEU A 45 13.71 -18.47 9.72
N ASP A 46 13.04 -18.09 10.80
CA ASP A 46 11.89 -18.78 11.37
C ASP A 46 10.87 -19.20 10.29
N VAL A 47 10.44 -20.47 10.35
CA VAL A 47 9.57 -21.09 9.35
C VAL A 47 8.22 -20.37 9.19
N HIS A 48 7.67 -19.80 10.26
CA HIS A 48 6.42 -19.07 10.21
C HIS A 48 6.60 -17.70 9.56
N VAL A 49 7.73 -17.03 9.79
CA VAL A 49 8.08 -15.76 9.10
C VAL A 49 8.30 -16.01 7.62
N ARG A 50 9.00 -17.09 7.25
CA ARG A 50 9.18 -17.51 5.86
C ARG A 50 7.85 -17.80 5.18
N SER A 51 6.96 -18.54 5.86
CA SER A 51 5.61 -18.84 5.35
C SER A 51 4.78 -17.57 5.16
N ALA A 52 4.85 -16.61 6.09
CA ALA A 52 4.17 -15.32 5.96
C ALA A 52 4.69 -14.52 4.74
N ALA A 53 6.01 -14.46 4.55
CA ALA A 53 6.63 -13.80 3.40
C ALA A 53 6.18 -14.42 2.06
N VAL A 54 6.15 -15.76 1.97
CA VAL A 54 5.62 -16.47 0.80
C VAL A 54 4.14 -16.14 0.56
N GLY A 55 3.33 -16.08 1.61
CA GLY A 55 1.93 -15.68 1.52
C GLY A 55 1.75 -14.26 0.96
N LYS A 56 2.56 -13.30 1.42
CA LYS A 56 2.56 -11.92 0.89
C LYS A 56 3.00 -11.88 -0.58
N LEU A 57 4.02 -12.64 -0.96
CA LEU A 57 4.48 -12.74 -2.35
C LEU A 57 3.37 -13.30 -3.25
N ALA A 58 2.74 -14.41 -2.85
CA ALA A 58 1.63 -15.00 -3.58
C ALA A 58 0.48 -14.00 -3.76
N GLY A 59 0.08 -13.31 -2.69
CA GLY A 59 -0.96 -12.27 -2.75
C GLY A 59 -0.60 -11.12 -3.70
N SER A 60 0.66 -10.67 -3.68
CA SER A 60 1.17 -9.63 -4.60
C SER A 60 1.14 -10.09 -6.06
N LEU A 61 1.58 -11.32 -6.34
CA LEU A 61 1.55 -11.90 -7.69
C LEU A 61 0.12 -12.04 -8.22
N VAL A 62 -0.81 -12.54 -7.39
CA VAL A 62 -2.24 -12.65 -7.73
C VAL A 62 -2.83 -11.27 -8.02
N ARG A 63 -2.60 -10.28 -7.16
CA ARG A 63 -3.04 -8.89 -7.39
C ARG A 63 -2.49 -8.34 -8.71
N GLY A 64 -1.19 -8.48 -8.95
CA GLY A 64 -0.53 -8.01 -10.17
C GLY A 64 -1.03 -8.73 -11.44
N PHE A 65 -1.34 -10.02 -11.36
CA PHE A 65 -2.00 -10.76 -12.42
C PHE A 65 -3.39 -10.15 -12.74
N GLY A 66 -4.20 -9.90 -11.71
CA GLY A 66 -5.49 -9.24 -11.85
C GLY A 66 -5.37 -7.85 -12.50
N GLU A 67 -4.46 -6.99 -12.04
CA GLU A 67 -4.26 -5.64 -12.62
C GLU A 67 -3.79 -5.65 -14.08
N ARG A 68 -2.91 -6.58 -14.45
CA ARG A 68 -2.43 -6.70 -15.83
C ARG A 68 -3.53 -7.14 -16.80
N ARG A 69 -4.48 -7.95 -16.32
CA ARG A 69 -5.61 -8.47 -17.10
C ARG A 69 -6.89 -7.64 -16.97
N SER A 70 -6.93 -6.63 -16.10
CA SER A 70 -8.08 -5.74 -16.00
C SER A 70 -8.26 -4.90 -17.28
N PRO A 71 -9.49 -4.76 -17.79
CA PRO A 71 -9.76 -3.92 -18.95
C PRO A 71 -9.35 -2.47 -18.70
N LYS A 72 -8.60 -1.88 -19.65
CA LYS A 72 -8.13 -0.50 -19.55
C LYS A 72 -8.92 0.40 -20.49
N PRO A 73 -9.43 1.56 -20.04
CA PRO A 73 -10.20 2.50 -20.88
C PRO A 73 -9.42 3.21 -22.00
N ARG A 74 -8.23 2.73 -22.38
CA ARG A 74 -7.22 3.55 -23.08
C ARG A 74 -7.44 3.79 -24.58
N ARG A 75 -8.45 3.21 -25.22
CA ARG A 75 -8.75 3.47 -26.64
C ARG A 75 -10.25 3.42 -26.88
N ARG A 76 -10.75 4.20 -27.85
CA ARG A 76 -12.14 4.17 -28.39
C ARG A 76 -12.56 2.80 -28.98
N ALA A 77 -11.76 1.75 -28.80
CA ALA A 77 -12.03 0.39 -29.22
C ALA A 77 -12.74 -0.40 -28.10
N SER A 78 -13.30 -1.55 -28.46
CA SER A 78 -13.90 -2.49 -27.53
C SER A 78 -12.99 -2.78 -26.33
N MET A 79 -13.54 -2.74 -25.12
CA MET A 79 -12.83 -3.13 -23.88
C MET A 79 -12.74 -4.66 -23.73
N PHE A 80 -13.40 -5.42 -24.61
CA PHE A 80 -13.42 -6.87 -24.54
C PHE A 80 -12.08 -7.48 -24.93
N HIS A 81 -11.60 -8.38 -24.08
CA HIS A 81 -10.55 -9.34 -24.39
C HIS A 81 -10.92 -10.65 -23.67
N PRO A 82 -10.92 -11.83 -24.30
CA PRO A 82 -11.41 -13.07 -23.68
C PRO A 82 -10.66 -13.41 -22.39
N GLN A 83 -9.34 -13.20 -22.40
CA GLN A 83 -8.47 -13.34 -21.21
C GLN A 83 -8.38 -12.06 -20.36
N GLY A 84 -9.32 -11.14 -20.50
CA GLY A 84 -9.49 -10.00 -19.60
C GLY A 84 -10.21 -10.45 -18.33
N ILE A 85 -9.99 -9.76 -17.20
CA ILE A 85 -10.60 -10.12 -15.92
C ILE A 85 -11.45 -8.95 -15.40
N LEU A 86 -12.73 -9.22 -15.12
CA LEU A 86 -13.62 -8.34 -14.36
C LEU A 86 -13.54 -8.71 -12.88
N LYS A 87 -13.31 -7.71 -12.02
CA LYS A 87 -13.27 -7.87 -10.56
C LYS A 87 -14.61 -7.46 -9.98
N LEU A 88 -15.36 -8.42 -9.44
CA LEU A 88 -16.77 -8.27 -9.04
C LEU A 88 -16.95 -7.99 -7.55
N GLY A 89 -15.88 -7.79 -6.78
CA GLY A 89 -15.95 -7.60 -5.33
C GLY A 89 -15.95 -8.93 -4.57
N GLY A 90 -15.79 -8.90 -3.24
CA GLY A 90 -15.73 -10.11 -2.41
C GLY A 90 -14.60 -11.10 -2.74
N GLY A 91 -13.62 -10.69 -3.55
CA GLY A 91 -12.57 -11.58 -4.08
C GLY A 91 -12.97 -12.38 -5.34
N VAL A 92 -14.17 -12.16 -5.89
CA VAL A 92 -14.67 -12.87 -7.08
C VAL A 92 -14.19 -12.20 -8.36
N TRP A 93 -13.51 -12.95 -9.21
CA TRP A 93 -13.01 -12.52 -10.51
C TRP A 93 -13.62 -13.39 -11.61
N VAL A 94 -14.05 -12.78 -12.71
CA VAL A 94 -14.56 -13.51 -13.88
C VAL A 94 -13.74 -13.16 -15.11
N TRP A 95 -13.42 -14.16 -15.92
CA TRP A 95 -12.87 -13.95 -17.25
C TRP A 95 -13.94 -13.31 -18.13
N MET A 96 -13.58 -12.29 -18.91
CA MET A 96 -14.55 -11.56 -19.74
C MET A 96 -15.24 -12.46 -20.76
N GLU A 97 -14.59 -13.52 -21.24
CA GLU A 97 -15.18 -14.53 -22.13
C GLU A 97 -16.43 -15.20 -21.53
N HIS A 98 -16.50 -15.30 -20.21
CA HIS A 98 -17.60 -15.93 -19.47
C HIS A 98 -18.43 -14.92 -18.67
N ALA A 99 -18.17 -13.62 -18.82
CA ALA A 99 -18.88 -12.60 -18.08
C ALA A 99 -20.35 -12.52 -18.52
N THR A 100 -21.24 -12.54 -17.54
CA THR A 100 -22.68 -12.35 -17.72
C THR A 100 -23.06 -10.87 -17.70
N PRO A 101 -24.28 -10.50 -18.12
CA PRO A 101 -24.77 -9.13 -17.98
C PRO A 101 -24.71 -8.62 -16.52
N THR A 102 -24.97 -9.49 -15.54
CA THR A 102 -24.89 -9.15 -14.11
C THR A 102 -23.47 -8.78 -13.70
N ASP A 103 -22.48 -9.56 -14.15
CA ASP A 103 -21.07 -9.33 -13.85
C ASP A 103 -20.59 -7.98 -14.41
N LEU A 104 -21.04 -7.63 -15.62
CA LEU A 104 -20.73 -6.33 -16.23
C LEU A 104 -21.32 -5.15 -15.43
N LEU A 105 -22.56 -5.27 -14.93
CA LEU A 105 -23.20 -4.25 -14.11
C LEU A 105 -22.49 -4.08 -12.77
N GLU A 106 -22.16 -5.18 -12.11
CA GLU A 106 -21.43 -5.17 -10.84
C GLU A 106 -20.04 -4.56 -10.99
N TRP A 107 -19.29 -5.00 -12.01
CA TRP A 107 -17.99 -4.44 -12.34
C TRP A 107 -18.06 -2.94 -12.63
N GLY A 108 -19.04 -2.49 -13.43
CA GLY A 108 -19.25 -1.08 -13.74
C GLY A 108 -19.52 -0.24 -12.48
N ARG A 109 -20.39 -0.73 -11.60
CA ARG A 109 -20.73 -0.07 -10.33
C ARG A 109 -19.50 0.03 -9.40
N LEU A 110 -18.72 -1.04 -9.30
CA LEU A 110 -17.50 -1.07 -8.49
C LEU A 110 -16.41 -0.17 -9.05
N SER A 111 -16.19 -0.21 -10.36
CA SER A 111 -15.21 0.63 -11.06
C SER A 111 -15.47 2.11 -10.82
N THR A 112 -16.73 2.56 -10.98
CA THR A 112 -17.14 3.94 -10.72
C THR A 112 -16.92 4.35 -9.26
N ARG A 113 -17.30 3.48 -8.30
CA ARG A 113 -17.08 3.75 -6.87
C ARG A 113 -15.60 3.89 -6.54
N ASN A 114 -14.77 3.01 -7.09
CA ASN A 114 -13.32 3.03 -6.85
C ASN A 114 -12.69 4.29 -7.44
N LEU A 115 -13.11 4.70 -8.64
CA LEU A 115 -12.65 5.94 -9.25
C LEU A 115 -12.98 7.16 -8.41
N ALA A 116 -14.22 7.25 -7.91
CA ALA A 116 -14.63 8.36 -7.04
C ALA A 116 -13.80 8.41 -5.74
N LYS A 117 -13.54 7.25 -5.12
CA LYS A 117 -12.68 7.17 -3.92
C LYS A 117 -11.25 7.62 -4.19
N VAL A 118 -10.69 7.22 -5.34
CA VAL A 118 -9.33 7.64 -5.74
C VAL A 118 -9.28 9.15 -5.99
N ALA A 119 -10.29 9.72 -6.64
CA ALA A 119 -10.35 11.16 -6.90
C ALA A 119 -10.42 11.98 -5.60
N VAL A 120 -11.23 11.56 -4.63
CA VAL A 120 -11.30 12.21 -3.31
C VAL A 120 -9.96 12.12 -2.58
N ALA A 121 -9.37 10.92 -2.52
CA ALA A 121 -8.08 10.73 -1.84
C ALA A 121 -6.92 11.51 -2.52
N GLU A 122 -7.02 11.78 -3.82
CA GLU A 122 -6.07 12.65 -4.51
C GLU A 122 -6.28 14.11 -4.12
N ALA A 123 -7.52 14.60 -4.07
CA ALA A 123 -7.85 15.95 -3.64
C ALA A 123 -7.34 16.22 -2.22
N ASP A 124 -7.64 15.33 -1.27
CA ASP A 124 -7.18 15.43 0.13
C ASP A 124 -5.65 15.53 0.22
N ARG A 125 -4.92 14.81 -0.65
CA ARG A 125 -3.45 14.88 -0.69
C ARG A 125 -2.96 16.22 -1.23
N GLN A 126 -3.60 16.76 -2.26
CA GLN A 126 -3.23 18.07 -2.80
C GLN A 126 -3.49 19.18 -1.79
N ASP A 127 -4.62 19.12 -1.07
CA ASP A 127 -4.95 20.06 -0.01
C ASP A 127 -3.93 19.98 1.13
N TYR A 128 -3.57 18.76 1.58
CA TYR A 128 -2.50 18.55 2.56
C TYR A 128 -1.19 19.21 2.11
N VAL A 129 -0.76 18.96 0.87
CA VAL A 129 0.51 19.50 0.33
C VAL A 129 0.46 21.02 0.25
N ALA A 130 -0.62 21.61 -0.25
CA ALA A 130 -0.78 23.06 -0.35
C ALA A 130 -0.67 23.71 1.03
N GLU A 131 -1.35 23.15 2.02
CA GLU A 131 -1.32 23.62 3.41
C GLU A 131 0.10 23.61 3.99
N ARG A 132 0.86 22.51 3.80
CA ARG A 132 2.23 22.40 4.33
C ARG A 132 3.19 23.33 3.61
N LEU A 133 3.03 23.51 2.31
CA LEU A 133 3.87 24.45 1.54
C LEU A 133 3.65 25.90 1.99
N ASP A 134 2.41 26.29 2.27
CA ASP A 134 2.12 27.61 2.83
C ASP A 134 2.66 27.76 4.26
N ALA A 135 2.55 26.72 5.08
CA ALA A 135 3.12 26.74 6.43
C ALA A 135 4.66 26.85 6.41
N PHE A 136 5.36 26.18 5.49
CA PHE A 136 6.80 26.39 5.28
C PHE A 136 7.16 27.82 4.86
N ARG A 137 6.33 28.45 4.01
CA ARG A 137 6.53 29.87 3.62
C ARG A 137 6.38 30.81 4.82
N LEU A 138 5.42 30.54 5.70
CA LEU A 138 5.17 31.33 6.90
C LEU A 138 6.18 31.09 8.02
N HIS A 139 6.82 29.91 8.05
CA HIS A 139 7.78 29.49 9.07
C HIS A 139 9.13 29.12 8.44
N SER A 140 9.76 30.11 7.78
CA SER A 140 10.97 29.92 6.96
C SER A 140 12.21 29.40 7.72
N GLY A 141 12.18 29.37 9.05
CA GLY A 141 13.21 28.74 9.88
C GLY A 141 13.08 27.22 10.02
N LEU A 142 11.95 26.63 9.61
CA LEU A 142 11.73 25.18 9.68
C LEU A 142 12.09 24.55 8.33
N THR A 143 12.99 23.58 8.36
CA THR A 143 13.56 22.98 7.13
C THR A 143 12.97 21.60 6.86
N HIS A 144 12.57 20.88 7.91
CA HIS A 144 12.05 19.52 7.80
C HIS A 144 10.56 19.46 8.14
N LEU A 145 9.83 18.60 7.42
CA LEU A 145 8.40 18.40 7.64
C LEU A 145 8.09 17.99 9.08
N GLY A 146 8.92 17.14 9.69
CA GLY A 146 8.74 16.73 11.08
C GLY A 146 8.82 17.89 12.08
N GLU A 147 9.65 18.91 11.80
CA GLU A 147 9.73 20.11 12.65
C GLU A 147 8.48 20.95 12.50
N LEU A 148 8.01 21.15 11.27
CA LEU A 148 6.78 21.87 10.94
C LEU A 148 5.55 21.22 11.60
N GLU A 149 5.39 19.90 11.47
CA GLU A 149 4.27 19.16 12.04
C GLU A 149 4.24 19.25 13.58
N ARG A 150 5.40 19.20 14.24
CA ARG A 150 5.48 19.37 15.70
C ARG A 150 5.23 20.81 16.14
N ALA A 151 5.80 21.80 15.45
CA ALA A 151 5.78 23.19 15.88
C ALA A 151 4.47 23.91 15.53
N VAL A 152 3.90 23.64 14.36
CA VAL A 152 2.72 24.35 13.82
C VAL A 152 1.44 23.55 14.03
N TYR A 153 1.50 22.24 13.82
CA TYR A 153 0.32 21.36 13.87
C TYR A 153 0.19 20.54 15.16
N GLY A 154 1.14 20.70 16.09
CA GLY A 154 1.08 20.05 17.40
C GLY A 154 1.14 18.53 17.36
N TYR A 155 1.78 17.95 16.33
CA TYR A 155 1.94 16.50 16.24
C TYR A 155 2.72 15.97 17.46
N THR A 156 2.06 15.12 18.24
CA THR A 156 2.60 14.51 19.47
C THR A 156 2.58 12.98 19.38
N GLY A 157 2.58 12.44 18.16
CA GLY A 157 2.22 11.04 17.91
C GLY A 157 3.04 10.00 18.67
N PRO A 158 2.46 8.80 18.88
CA PRO A 158 3.17 7.66 19.48
C PRO A 158 4.19 7.06 18.49
N ASP A 159 5.27 6.48 19.04
CA ASP A 159 6.26 5.68 18.31
C ASP A 159 5.56 4.54 17.52
N PRO A 160 5.93 4.26 16.26
CA PRO A 160 5.25 3.27 15.43
C PRO A 160 5.38 1.81 15.93
N ALA A 161 6.21 1.54 16.94
CA ALA A 161 6.32 0.22 17.58
C ALA A 161 5.34 0.06 18.77
N GLY A 162 4.04 0.12 18.51
CA GLY A 162 3.05 0.13 19.59
C GLY A 162 1.62 -0.24 19.17
N SER A 163 1.45 -1.31 18.40
CA SER A 163 0.11 -1.87 18.11
C SER A 163 0.08 -3.35 18.48
N GLY A 164 0.10 -3.61 19.80
CA GLY A 164 -0.06 -4.95 20.38
C GLY A 164 -0.68 -4.87 21.77
N GLY A 165 -1.98 -5.21 21.86
CA GLY A 165 -2.76 -5.39 23.10
C GLY A 165 -3.63 -4.17 23.43
N GLY A 166 -4.94 -4.24 23.65
CA GLY A 166 -5.84 -5.36 23.90
C GLY A 166 -6.82 -4.97 25.03
N GLY A 167 -8.12 -4.91 24.72
CA GLY A 167 -9.23 -4.74 25.67
C GLY A 167 -9.50 -3.28 26.10
N GLN A 168 -10.72 -2.81 26.32
CA GLN A 168 -11.99 -3.49 26.58
C GLN A 168 -13.10 -2.42 26.49
N GLU A 169 -14.15 -2.62 25.68
CA GLU A 169 -15.39 -1.85 25.80
C GLU A 169 -16.30 -2.54 26.85
N PRO A 170 -17.04 -1.77 27.68
CA PRO A 170 -18.19 -2.29 28.40
C PRO A 170 -19.41 -2.50 27.49
#